data_AF-A0A9B0T138-F1
#
_entry.id   AF-A0A9B0T138-F1
#
_cell.length_a   1.000
_cell.length_b   1.000
_cell.length_c   1.000
_cell.angle_alpha   90.00
_cell.angle_beta   90.00
_cell.angle_gamma   90.00
#
_symmetry.space_group_name_H-M   'P 1'
#
loop_
_entity.id
_entity.type
_entity.pdbx_description
1 polymer ?
#
loop_
_entity_poly.entity_id
_entity_poly.type
_entity_poly.pdbx_seq_one_letter_code
_entity_poly.pdbx_strand_id
1 'polypeptide(L)'
;MAFLLSWASVLFGCLYASVAGASNLSALYPPLWDESPGQFSDYRVENGQYVIDPWVYTERMGIYKILLNQTARYFERFAPENEQNALWGLPLQFGWQYETGRLADPTHTTNCGYTENHLCISVDSWWASINYFLNVLPFLSAVDSDVMGISSDQVALLPPPKDQTPFCLSVSACRLLYPITMNKWNYFYQQLKLPSTDFNELLEYLWEAHTSTLNDVLGIFEPRLNYYLKPEEDFERSWAVAVDYIAALRFPTTLIKTHDFQKGLPPRMLVTGDVAPFISDFTKFQNTVLFSLNSLRELHESTGGLSLILWKNLMKTEFARNVVLEFLEIINKVFT
;
A
#
# COMPACT_ATOMS: atom_id res chain seq x y z
N MET A 1 0.28 -57.17 16.96
CA MET A 1 -1.16 -56.98 16.73
C MET A 1 -1.70 -56.10 17.84
N ALA A 2 -2.57 -55.18 17.45
CA ALA A 2 -2.99 -53.97 18.15
C ALA A 2 -3.90 -54.20 19.38
N PHE A 3 -4.30 -53.05 19.95
CA PHE A 3 -5.39 -52.70 20.88
C PHE A 3 -4.91 -52.27 22.27
N LEU A 4 -4.74 -50.96 22.51
CA LEU A 4 -5.74 -49.94 22.88
C LEU A 4 -6.20 -50.07 24.35
N LEU A 5 -5.81 -49.12 25.23
CA LEU A 5 -6.71 -48.13 25.86
C LEU A 5 -6.07 -47.33 27.01
N SER A 6 -6.39 -46.02 26.96
CA SER A 6 -6.65 -45.07 28.04
C SER A 6 -5.59 -44.80 29.10
N TRP A 7 -5.06 -43.57 29.12
CA TRP A 7 -5.24 -42.66 30.27
C TRP A 7 -5.55 -41.26 29.71
N ALA A 8 -6.65 -40.70 30.22
CA ALA A 8 -7.20 -39.41 29.87
C ALA A 8 -6.50 -38.26 30.62
N SER A 9 -6.75 -37.04 30.12
CA SER A 9 -6.76 -35.76 30.86
C SER A 9 -5.42 -35.05 31.05
N VAL A 10 -5.18 -33.99 30.26
CA VAL A 10 -5.21 -32.61 30.77
C VAL A 10 -5.72 -31.69 29.67
N LEU A 11 -6.93 -31.17 29.88
CA LEU A 11 -7.48 -29.99 29.23
C LEU A 11 -6.64 -28.76 29.63
N PHE A 12 -5.99 -28.12 28.67
CA PHE A 12 -5.74 -26.68 28.73
C PHE A 12 -6.23 -26.08 27.41
N GLY A 13 -7.54 -25.88 27.34
CA GLY A 13 -8.11 -24.90 26.44
C GLY A 13 -7.68 -23.52 26.94
N CYS A 14 -6.59 -22.99 26.41
CA CYS A 14 -6.33 -21.57 26.50
C CYS A 14 -7.27 -20.87 25.52
N LEU A 15 -8.51 -20.67 25.95
CA LEU A 15 -9.33 -19.57 25.46
C LEU A 15 -8.64 -18.29 25.90
N TYR A 16 -7.71 -17.79 25.08
CA TYR A 16 -7.36 -16.38 25.11
C TYR A 16 -8.55 -15.62 24.54
N ALA A 17 -9.58 -15.42 25.38
CA ALA A 17 -10.45 -14.28 25.22
C ALA A 17 -9.59 -13.06 25.58
N SER A 18 -8.85 -12.54 24.60
CA SER A 18 -8.34 -11.19 24.68
C SER A 18 -9.56 -10.30 24.86
N VAL A 19 -9.72 -9.73 26.06
CA VAL A 19 -10.53 -8.54 26.25
C VAL A 19 -9.77 -7.44 25.52
N ALA A 20 -9.92 -7.40 24.20
CA ALA A 20 -9.60 -6.23 23.42
C ALA A 20 -10.61 -5.18 23.89
N GLY A 21 -10.19 -4.29 24.78
CA GLY A 21 -10.93 -3.05 24.98
C GLY A 21 -11.13 -2.46 23.59
N ALA A 22 -12.37 -2.07 23.25
CA ALA A 22 -12.75 -1.62 21.92
C ALA A 22 -11.64 -0.76 21.33
N SER A 23 -10.85 -1.35 20.43
CA SER A 23 -9.72 -0.68 19.84
C SER A 23 -10.30 0.46 19.04
N ASN A 24 -9.93 1.69 19.36
CA ASN A 24 -10.38 2.83 18.58
C ASN A 24 -9.70 2.73 17.19
N LEU A 25 -10.38 2.09 16.23
CA LEU A 25 -9.85 1.89 14.87
C LEU A 25 -9.49 3.21 14.21
N SER A 26 -10.14 4.32 14.60
CA SER A 26 -9.82 5.64 14.08
C SER A 26 -8.41 6.10 14.44
N ALA A 27 -7.82 5.59 15.52
CA ALA A 27 -6.43 5.87 15.88
C ALA A 27 -5.41 5.21 14.94
N LEU A 28 -5.87 4.29 14.08
CA LEU A 28 -5.04 3.59 13.11
C LEU A 28 -5.11 4.24 11.71
N TYR A 29 -5.99 5.22 11.51
CA TYR A 29 -6.17 5.88 10.23
C TYR A 29 -4.98 6.78 9.89
N PRO A 30 -4.70 6.98 8.59
CA PRO A 30 -3.60 7.83 8.16
C PRO A 30 -3.85 9.30 8.55
N PRO A 31 -2.82 10.16 8.50
CA PRO A 31 -2.93 11.57 8.84
C PRO A 31 -3.98 12.28 8.02
N LEU A 32 -4.66 13.23 8.66
CA LEU A 32 -5.71 14.07 8.08
C LEU A 32 -6.87 13.28 7.45
N TRP A 33 -7.13 12.07 7.96
CA TRP A 33 -8.19 11.22 7.44
C TRP A 33 -9.57 11.86 7.57
N ASP A 34 -9.87 12.51 8.69
CA ASP A 34 -11.18 13.11 8.96
C ASP A 34 -11.40 14.39 8.13
N GLU A 35 -10.33 15.13 7.88
CA GLU A 35 -10.29 16.34 7.05
C GLU A 35 -10.36 16.02 5.55
N SER A 36 -10.07 14.77 5.16
CA SER A 36 -10.12 14.32 3.76
C SER A 36 -11.54 13.97 3.32
N PRO A 37 -11.93 14.29 2.06
CA PRO A 37 -13.23 13.97 1.48
C PRO A 37 -13.64 12.51 1.69
N GLY A 38 -14.84 12.29 2.24
CA GLY A 38 -15.39 10.95 2.52
C GLY A 38 -16.34 10.42 1.45
N GLN A 39 -16.83 11.31 0.59
CA GLN A 39 -17.79 11.05 -0.49
C GLN A 39 -17.57 12.05 -1.64
N PHE A 40 -18.09 11.75 -2.83
CA PHE A 40 -17.87 12.59 -4.01
C PHE A 40 -18.37 14.04 -3.85
N SER A 41 -19.50 14.23 -3.16
CA SER A 41 -20.08 15.55 -2.92
C SER A 41 -19.24 16.48 -2.04
N ASP A 42 -18.21 15.95 -1.38
CA ASP A 42 -17.27 16.75 -0.58
C ASP A 42 -16.24 17.45 -1.48
N TYR A 43 -16.07 17.02 -2.74
CA TYR A 43 -15.24 17.71 -3.73
C TYR A 43 -15.98 18.88 -4.40
N ARG A 44 -15.20 19.79 -4.98
CA ARG A 44 -15.75 20.85 -5.83
C ARG A 44 -16.38 20.25 -7.08
N VAL A 45 -17.50 20.84 -7.51
CA VAL A 45 -18.20 20.44 -8.73
C VAL A 45 -18.06 21.53 -9.78
N GLU A 46 -17.55 21.18 -10.95
CA GLU A 46 -17.43 22.07 -12.11
C GLU A 46 -17.99 21.37 -13.34
N ASN A 47 -18.87 22.03 -14.09
CA ASN A 47 -19.50 21.48 -15.30
C ASN A 47 -20.16 20.09 -15.09
N GLY A 48 -20.67 19.83 -13.89
CA GLY A 48 -21.30 18.55 -13.53
C GLY A 48 -20.32 17.42 -13.18
N GLN A 49 -19.01 17.71 -13.08
CA GLN A 49 -17.96 16.77 -12.70
C GLN A 49 -17.44 17.08 -11.30
N TYR A 50 -17.16 16.05 -10.52
CA TYR A 50 -16.36 16.17 -9.30
C TYR A 50 -14.89 16.38 -9.71
N VAL A 51 -14.35 17.55 -9.41
CA VAL A 51 -12.98 17.89 -9.73
C VAL A 51 -12.10 17.58 -8.53
N ILE A 52 -11.09 16.74 -8.76
CA ILE A 52 -10.16 16.30 -7.74
C ILE A 52 -8.75 16.69 -8.20
N ASP A 53 -7.97 17.30 -7.31
CA ASP A 53 -6.56 17.56 -7.48
C ASP A 53 -5.72 16.51 -6.75
N PRO A 54 -5.23 15.46 -7.43
CA PRO A 54 -4.40 14.46 -6.79
C PRO A 54 -3.07 15.02 -6.31
N TRP A 55 -2.70 16.27 -6.56
CA TRP A 55 -1.46 16.89 -6.09
C TRP A 55 -1.64 17.65 -4.78
N VAL A 56 -2.83 17.56 -4.19
CA VAL A 56 -3.14 17.99 -2.82
C VAL A 56 -3.35 16.75 -1.95
N TYR A 57 -2.67 16.68 -0.81
CA TYR A 57 -2.66 15.50 0.07
C TYR A 57 -4.06 15.06 0.51
N THR A 58 -4.88 15.96 1.03
CA THR A 58 -6.23 15.63 1.50
C THR A 58 -7.15 15.21 0.36
N GLU A 59 -7.01 15.79 -0.82
CA GLU A 59 -7.78 15.39 -2.00
C GLU A 59 -7.35 14.00 -2.50
N ARG A 60 -6.05 13.70 -2.58
CA ARG A 60 -5.58 12.34 -2.92
C ARG A 60 -5.97 11.32 -1.86
N MET A 61 -5.90 11.67 -0.58
CA MET A 61 -6.36 10.82 0.52
C MET A 61 -7.86 10.55 0.43
N GLY A 62 -8.65 11.56 0.06
CA GLY A 62 -10.09 11.43 -0.16
C GLY A 62 -10.43 10.41 -1.25
N ILE A 63 -9.62 10.30 -2.32
CA ILE A 63 -9.79 9.25 -3.34
C ILE A 63 -9.73 7.85 -2.69
N TYR A 64 -8.74 7.59 -1.82
CA TYR A 64 -8.63 6.32 -1.11
C TYR A 64 -9.78 6.10 -0.14
N LYS A 65 -10.17 7.13 0.61
CA LYS A 65 -11.26 7.07 1.59
C LYS A 65 -12.59 6.71 0.92
N ILE A 66 -12.91 7.34 -0.20
CA ILE A 66 -14.11 7.00 -0.98
C ILE A 66 -14.01 5.57 -1.53
N LEU A 67 -12.85 5.17 -2.05
CA LEU A 67 -12.66 3.79 -2.55
C LEU A 67 -12.93 2.75 -1.45
N LEU A 68 -12.39 2.98 -0.25
CA LEU A 68 -12.63 2.11 0.92
C LEU A 68 -14.10 2.10 1.34
N ASN A 69 -14.77 3.26 1.35
CA ASN A 69 -16.19 3.37 1.69
C ASN A 69 -17.07 2.62 0.68
N GLN A 70 -16.81 2.79 -0.63
CA GLN A 70 -17.61 2.15 -1.69
C GLN A 70 -17.38 0.63 -1.79
N THR A 71 -16.21 0.17 -1.38
CA THR A 71 -15.89 -1.26 -1.36
C THR A 71 -16.26 -1.95 -0.05
N ALA A 72 -16.59 -1.21 1.01
CA ALA A 72 -16.84 -1.75 2.34
C ALA A 72 -17.90 -2.86 2.36
N ARG A 73 -19.01 -2.66 1.65
CA ARG A 73 -20.10 -3.63 1.51
C ARG A 73 -19.65 -5.02 1.03
N TYR A 74 -18.56 -5.10 0.27
CA TYR A 74 -18.03 -6.37 -0.24
C TYR A 74 -17.09 -7.07 0.75
N PHE A 75 -16.56 -6.33 1.72
CA PHE A 75 -15.67 -6.82 2.77
C PHE A 75 -16.40 -7.12 4.09
N GLU A 76 -17.66 -6.73 4.24
CA GLU A 76 -18.51 -7.06 5.42
C GLU A 76 -18.57 -8.57 5.71
N ARG A 77 -18.40 -9.41 4.68
CA ARG A 77 -18.33 -10.87 4.82
C ARG A 77 -17.08 -11.39 5.54
N PHE A 78 -16.03 -10.57 5.65
CA PHE A 78 -14.77 -10.94 6.29
C PHE A 78 -14.64 -10.37 7.70
N ALA A 79 -15.14 -9.15 7.95
CA ALA A 79 -15.24 -8.54 9.28
C ALA A 79 -16.18 -7.31 9.27
N PRO A 80 -16.69 -6.91 10.45
CA PRO A 80 -17.38 -5.63 10.60
C PRO A 80 -16.43 -4.44 10.42
N GLU A 81 -17.00 -3.23 10.35
CA GLU A 81 -16.26 -1.95 10.44
C GLU A 81 -15.17 -1.74 9.37
N ASN A 82 -15.25 -2.47 8.26
CA ASN A 82 -14.33 -2.37 7.10
C ASN A 82 -12.87 -2.68 7.43
N GLU A 83 -12.52 -3.22 8.60
CA GLU A 83 -11.13 -3.39 9.05
C GLU A 83 -10.34 -4.41 8.19
N GLN A 84 -11.03 -5.40 7.63
CA GLN A 84 -10.47 -6.42 6.74
C GLN A 84 -10.42 -6.00 5.27
N ASN A 85 -10.75 -4.75 4.94
CA ASN A 85 -10.64 -4.29 3.57
C ASN A 85 -9.18 -4.34 3.11
N ALA A 86 -8.89 -5.17 2.11
CA ALA A 86 -7.54 -5.39 1.65
C ALA A 86 -6.94 -4.13 0.96
N LEU A 87 -7.76 -3.11 0.66
CA LEU A 87 -7.29 -1.86 0.08
C LEU A 87 -6.68 -0.90 1.11
N TRP A 88 -6.76 -1.18 2.43
CA TRP A 88 -6.17 -0.33 3.48
C TRP A 88 -4.66 -0.12 3.33
N GLY A 89 -3.96 -1.08 2.71
CA GLY A 89 -2.54 -0.95 2.37
C GLY A 89 -2.19 0.36 1.66
N LEU A 90 -3.05 0.80 0.75
CA LEU A 90 -2.80 1.96 -0.11
C LEU A 90 -2.81 3.30 0.66
N PRO A 91 -3.89 3.68 1.38
CA PRO A 91 -3.92 4.93 2.14
C PRO A 91 -2.98 4.94 3.34
N LEU A 92 -2.72 3.81 3.98
CA LEU A 92 -1.77 3.77 5.11
C LEU A 92 -0.34 4.04 4.65
N GLN A 93 0.08 3.40 3.56
CA GLN A 93 1.39 3.68 2.96
C GLN A 93 1.49 5.14 2.49
N PHE A 94 0.42 5.69 1.91
CA PHE A 94 0.38 7.11 1.52
C PHE A 94 0.48 8.05 2.72
N GLY A 95 -0.19 7.72 3.83
CA GLY A 95 -0.08 8.44 5.10
C GLY A 95 1.35 8.44 5.64
N TRP A 96 2.02 7.27 5.66
CA TRP A 96 3.43 7.18 6.05
C TRP A 96 4.34 8.03 5.13
N GLN A 97 4.09 8.06 3.81
CA GLN A 97 4.86 8.91 2.90
C GLN A 97 4.70 10.40 3.23
N TYR A 98 3.50 10.81 3.66
CA TYR A 98 3.22 12.18 4.08
C TYR A 98 3.94 12.53 5.39
N GLU A 99 3.78 11.74 6.45
CA GLU A 99 4.39 12.03 7.76
C GLU A 99 5.91 12.10 7.71
N THR A 100 6.52 11.33 6.81
CA THR A 100 7.97 11.22 6.69
C THR A 100 8.61 12.18 5.70
N GLY A 101 7.80 13.07 5.10
CA GLY A 101 8.25 14.09 4.16
C GLY A 101 8.56 13.58 2.74
N ARG A 102 8.25 12.31 2.44
CA ARG A 102 8.55 11.67 1.16
C ARG A 102 7.69 12.19 0.01
N LEU A 103 6.58 12.87 0.30
CA LEU A 103 5.75 13.54 -0.71
C LEU A 103 6.23 14.97 -1.06
N ALA A 104 7.16 15.53 -0.28
CA ALA A 104 7.66 16.89 -0.48
C ALA A 104 8.60 16.97 -1.69
N ASP A 105 8.98 18.19 -2.09
CA ASP A 105 9.95 18.41 -3.16
C ASP A 105 11.38 18.03 -2.71
N PRO A 106 11.96 16.93 -3.25
CA PRO A 106 13.29 16.48 -2.85
C PRO A 106 14.41 17.37 -3.42
N THR A 107 14.11 18.19 -4.43
CA THR A 107 15.11 19.08 -5.06
C THR A 107 15.37 20.35 -4.24
N HIS A 108 14.49 20.64 -3.27
CA HIS A 108 14.46 21.89 -2.51
C HIS A 108 14.35 23.16 -3.38
N THR A 109 13.86 23.03 -4.62
CA THR A 109 13.67 24.18 -5.52
C THR A 109 12.35 24.90 -5.28
N THR A 110 11.38 24.22 -4.65
CA THR A 110 10.07 24.74 -4.24
C THR A 110 9.81 24.47 -2.76
N ASN A 111 8.80 25.13 -2.19
CA ASN A 111 8.34 24.88 -0.82
C ASN A 111 7.23 23.80 -0.73
N CYS A 112 6.97 23.05 -1.81
CA CYS A 112 5.92 22.03 -1.85
C CYS A 112 6.17 20.89 -0.85
N GLY A 113 5.21 20.62 0.03
CA GLY A 113 5.28 19.59 1.07
C GLY A 113 6.07 20.00 2.32
N TYR A 114 6.63 21.21 2.36
CA TYR A 114 7.25 21.79 3.55
C TYR A 114 6.24 22.59 4.37
N THR A 115 6.60 23.02 5.59
CA THR A 115 5.68 23.56 6.61
C THR A 115 4.64 24.57 6.10
N GLU A 116 5.02 25.51 5.24
CA GLU A 116 4.11 26.55 4.72
C GLU A 116 3.15 26.04 3.65
N ASN A 117 3.47 24.92 2.99
CA ASN A 117 2.70 24.32 1.90
C ASN A 117 2.66 22.79 2.06
N HIS A 118 2.36 22.33 3.27
CA HIS A 118 2.53 20.93 3.68
C HIS A 118 1.57 19.96 2.98
N LEU A 119 0.45 20.47 2.45
CA LEU A 119 -0.51 19.67 1.69
C LEU A 119 -0.11 19.47 0.22
N CYS A 120 0.83 20.28 -0.30
CA CYS A 120 1.29 20.12 -1.67
C CYS A 120 2.11 18.83 -1.82
N ILE A 121 1.79 18.05 -2.86
CA ILE A 121 2.53 16.86 -3.24
C ILE A 121 3.44 17.21 -4.43
N SER A 122 4.75 17.01 -4.28
CA SER A 122 5.68 17.34 -5.34
C SER A 122 5.63 16.30 -6.45
N VAL A 123 5.50 16.77 -7.69
CA VAL A 123 5.67 15.93 -8.88
C VAL A 123 7.12 15.47 -9.05
N ASP A 124 8.11 16.11 -8.43
CA ASP A 124 9.50 15.64 -8.46
C ASP A 124 9.76 14.49 -7.48
N SER A 125 8.87 14.23 -6.52
CA SER A 125 9.02 13.12 -5.60
C SER A 125 8.78 11.78 -6.30
N TRP A 126 9.79 10.90 -6.26
CA TRP A 126 9.67 9.51 -6.70
C TRP A 126 8.51 8.78 -6.02
N TRP A 127 8.39 8.91 -4.70
CA TRP A 127 7.30 8.34 -3.90
C TRP A 127 5.93 8.84 -4.35
N ALA A 128 5.77 10.15 -4.50
CA ALA A 128 4.53 10.78 -4.93
C ALA A 128 4.09 10.32 -6.32
N SER A 129 5.06 10.11 -7.20
CA SER A 129 4.85 9.72 -8.60
C SER A 129 4.33 8.30 -8.70
N ILE A 130 4.95 7.36 -7.99
CA ILE A 130 4.51 5.96 -7.98
C ILE A 130 3.19 5.83 -7.23
N ASN A 131 3.07 6.50 -6.09
CA ASN A 131 1.84 6.48 -5.31
C ASN A 131 0.65 7.03 -6.11
N TYR A 132 0.86 8.02 -6.98
CA TYR A 132 -0.18 8.51 -7.89
C TYR A 132 -0.83 7.35 -8.66
N PHE A 133 -0.06 6.42 -9.22
CA PHE A 133 -0.62 5.29 -9.97
C PHE A 133 -1.24 4.23 -9.06
N LEU A 134 -0.69 4.03 -7.86
CA LEU A 134 -1.29 3.20 -6.81
C LEU A 134 -2.56 3.84 -6.18
N ASN A 135 -2.91 5.07 -6.53
CA ASN A 135 -4.15 5.75 -6.16
C ASN A 135 -5.12 5.78 -7.34
N VAL A 136 -4.68 6.32 -8.47
CA VAL A 136 -5.50 6.66 -9.63
C VAL A 136 -5.91 5.43 -10.43
N LEU A 137 -5.03 4.46 -10.66
CA LEU A 137 -5.40 3.25 -11.40
C LEU A 137 -6.46 2.41 -10.64
N PRO A 138 -6.29 2.05 -9.35
CA PRO A 138 -7.33 1.33 -8.63
C PRO A 138 -8.64 2.13 -8.55
N PHE A 139 -8.59 3.44 -8.33
CA PHE A 139 -9.79 4.28 -8.29
C PHE A 139 -10.54 4.34 -9.62
N LEU A 140 -9.85 4.64 -10.72
CA LEU A 140 -10.48 4.73 -12.03
C LEU A 140 -10.94 3.37 -12.54
N SER A 141 -10.24 2.28 -12.20
CA SER A 141 -10.74 0.91 -12.42
C SER A 141 -11.99 0.61 -11.61
N ALA A 142 -12.14 1.15 -10.40
CA ALA A 142 -13.37 1.01 -9.61
C ALA A 142 -14.54 1.76 -10.25
N VAL A 143 -14.31 2.97 -10.77
CA VAL A 143 -15.30 3.72 -11.57
C VAL A 143 -15.70 2.91 -12.80
N ASP A 144 -14.70 2.43 -13.54
CA ASP A 144 -14.86 1.67 -14.77
C ASP A 144 -15.54 0.29 -14.57
N SER A 145 -15.44 -0.26 -13.35
CA SER A 145 -16.07 -1.52 -12.94
C SER A 145 -17.41 -1.31 -12.24
N ASP A 146 -17.97 -0.10 -12.25
CA ASP A 146 -19.23 0.24 -11.58
C ASP A 146 -19.24 -0.13 -10.08
N VAL A 147 -18.10 0.07 -9.41
CA VAL A 147 -17.99 -0.05 -7.95
C VAL A 147 -18.39 1.26 -7.30
N MET A 148 -18.02 2.38 -7.93
CA MET A 148 -18.14 3.73 -7.34
C MET A 148 -19.54 4.35 -7.51
N GLY A 149 -20.43 3.75 -8.30
CA GLY A 149 -21.80 4.25 -8.50
C GLY A 149 -21.87 5.57 -9.26
N ILE A 150 -20.83 5.91 -10.02
CA ILE A 150 -20.73 7.10 -10.86
C ILE A 150 -20.21 6.72 -12.25
N SER A 151 -20.58 7.51 -13.24
CA SER A 151 -20.07 7.38 -14.60
C SER A 151 -18.66 7.96 -14.74
N SER A 152 -17.89 7.45 -15.69
CA SER A 152 -16.50 7.86 -15.95
C SER A 152 -16.35 9.34 -16.32
N ASP A 153 -17.39 9.96 -16.85
CA ASP A 153 -17.44 11.38 -17.20
C ASP A 153 -17.81 12.29 -16.02
N GLN A 154 -18.15 11.73 -14.85
CA GLN A 154 -18.52 12.51 -13.67
C GLN A 154 -17.33 12.87 -12.76
N VAL A 155 -16.11 12.43 -13.09
CA VAL A 155 -14.89 12.77 -12.34
C VAL A 155 -13.85 13.35 -13.29
N ALA A 156 -13.22 14.45 -12.86
CA ALA A 156 -12.10 15.06 -13.54
C ALA A 156 -10.91 15.14 -12.59
N LEU A 157 -9.81 14.48 -12.95
CA LEU A 157 -8.54 14.60 -12.22
C LEU A 157 -7.72 15.74 -12.81
N LEU A 158 -7.23 16.64 -11.95
CA LEU A 158 -6.32 17.69 -12.38
C LEU A 158 -4.92 17.14 -12.69
N PRO A 159 -4.26 17.64 -13.74
CA PRO A 159 -2.88 17.29 -14.03
C PRO A 159 -1.92 17.89 -12.99
N PRO A 160 -0.69 17.35 -12.87
CA PRO A 160 0.34 18.04 -12.11
C PRO A 160 0.68 19.41 -12.70
N PRO A 161 1.29 20.31 -11.90
CA PRO A 161 1.69 21.63 -12.37
C PRO A 161 2.77 21.58 -13.46
N LYS A 162 3.57 20.50 -13.54
CA LYS A 162 4.57 20.23 -14.58
C LYS A 162 4.65 18.74 -14.88
N ASP A 163 5.38 18.35 -15.92
CA ASP A 163 5.61 16.95 -16.32
C ASP A 163 4.30 16.15 -16.43
N GLN A 164 3.31 16.69 -17.12
CA GLN A 164 1.95 16.11 -17.16
C GLN A 164 1.86 14.83 -17.99
N THR A 165 2.71 14.69 -19.01
CA THR A 165 2.62 13.62 -20.03
C THR A 165 2.69 12.19 -19.50
N PRO A 166 3.40 11.86 -18.41
CA PRO A 166 3.40 10.50 -17.86
C PRO A 166 2.09 10.12 -17.18
N PHE A 167 1.25 11.08 -16.77
CA PHE A 167 0.10 10.83 -15.89
C PHE A 167 -1.20 10.70 -16.68
N CYS A 168 -1.91 9.60 -16.47
CA CYS A 168 -3.26 9.42 -17.00
C CYS A 168 -4.29 10.02 -16.03
N LEU A 169 -5.30 10.73 -16.57
CA LEU A 169 -6.22 11.57 -15.79
C LEU A 169 -7.69 11.15 -15.89
N SER A 170 -7.99 10.14 -16.71
CA SER A 170 -9.35 9.67 -16.96
C SER A 170 -9.35 8.17 -17.23
N VAL A 171 -10.51 7.52 -17.07
CA VAL A 171 -10.68 6.09 -17.38
C VAL A 171 -10.20 5.76 -18.80
N SER A 172 -10.58 6.58 -19.79
CA SER A 172 -10.21 6.36 -21.19
C SER A 172 -8.70 6.51 -21.41
N ALA A 173 -8.06 7.53 -20.83
CA ALA A 173 -6.63 7.74 -20.95
C ALA A 173 -5.84 6.61 -20.25
N CYS A 174 -6.25 6.21 -19.04
CA CYS A 174 -5.57 5.14 -18.30
C CYS A 174 -5.74 3.78 -18.96
N ARG A 175 -6.92 3.47 -19.54
CA ARG A 175 -7.11 2.26 -20.35
C ARG A 175 -6.23 2.24 -21.60
N LEU A 176 -6.02 3.39 -22.23
CA LEU A 176 -5.18 3.50 -23.41
C LEU A 176 -3.70 3.27 -23.08
N LEU A 177 -3.22 3.89 -22.00
CA LEU A 177 -1.80 3.86 -21.62
C LEU A 177 -1.42 2.58 -20.85
N TYR A 178 -2.32 2.08 -19.98
CA TYR A 178 -2.07 0.95 -19.08
C TYR A 178 -3.18 -0.12 -19.17
N PRO A 179 -3.49 -0.65 -20.37
CA PRO A 179 -4.63 -1.56 -20.57
C PRO A 179 -4.52 -2.83 -19.72
N ILE A 180 -3.32 -3.40 -19.59
CA ILE A 180 -3.09 -4.64 -18.84
C ILE A 180 -3.35 -4.40 -17.34
N THR A 181 -2.79 -3.33 -16.78
CA THR A 181 -2.93 -3.01 -15.36
C THR A 181 -4.37 -2.61 -15.00
N MET A 182 -5.03 -1.81 -15.84
CA MET A 182 -6.47 -1.51 -15.68
C MET A 182 -7.32 -2.78 -15.68
N ASN A 183 -7.04 -3.74 -16.58
CA ASN A 183 -7.77 -5.00 -16.63
C ASN A 183 -7.57 -5.85 -15.35
N LYS A 184 -6.36 -5.87 -14.77
CA LYS A 184 -6.11 -6.57 -13.51
C LYS A 184 -6.85 -5.96 -12.33
N TRP A 185 -6.86 -4.63 -12.22
CA TRP A 185 -7.67 -3.94 -11.21
C TRP A 185 -9.17 -4.19 -11.41
N ASN A 186 -9.66 -4.14 -12.66
CA ASN A 186 -11.05 -4.47 -12.98
C ASN A 186 -11.39 -5.91 -12.60
N TYR A 187 -10.48 -6.85 -12.86
CA TYR A 187 -10.65 -8.24 -12.48
C TYR A 187 -10.70 -8.41 -10.96
N PHE A 188 -9.83 -7.75 -10.20
CA PHE A 188 -9.92 -7.69 -8.74
C PHE A 188 -11.32 -7.24 -8.27
N TYR A 189 -11.88 -6.16 -8.84
CA TYR A 189 -13.22 -5.70 -8.47
C TYR A 189 -14.34 -6.66 -8.88
N GLN A 190 -14.21 -7.34 -10.03
CA GLN A 190 -15.16 -8.38 -10.42
C GLN A 190 -15.17 -9.53 -9.40
N GLN A 191 -13.99 -10.00 -8.98
CA GLN A 191 -13.86 -11.07 -7.99
C GLN A 191 -14.33 -10.60 -6.59
N LEU A 192 -14.07 -9.33 -6.23
CA LEU A 192 -14.56 -8.74 -4.98
C LEU A 192 -16.09 -8.79 -4.87
N LYS A 193 -16.80 -8.58 -5.99
CA LYS A 193 -18.27 -8.64 -6.06
C LYS A 193 -18.83 -10.07 -5.92
N LEU A 194 -18.02 -11.11 -6.15
CA LEU A 194 -18.47 -12.50 -6.07
C LEU A 194 -18.46 -13.01 -4.61
N PRO A 195 -19.59 -13.46 -4.06
CA PRO A 195 -19.65 -13.98 -2.68
C PRO A 195 -18.80 -15.23 -2.44
N SER A 196 -18.46 -15.98 -3.50
CA SER A 196 -17.70 -17.22 -3.42
C SER A 196 -16.18 -17.02 -3.32
N THR A 197 -15.65 -15.87 -3.75
CA THR A 197 -14.21 -15.63 -3.72
C THR A 197 -13.75 -15.45 -2.28
N ASP A 198 -12.79 -16.26 -1.84
CA ASP A 198 -12.24 -16.16 -0.49
C ASP A 198 -11.24 -15.01 -0.36
N PHE A 199 -10.86 -14.68 0.88
CA PHE A 199 -9.97 -13.55 1.15
C PHE A 199 -8.56 -13.75 0.58
N ASN A 200 -8.02 -14.98 0.60
CA ASN A 200 -6.68 -15.28 0.11
C ASN A 200 -6.62 -15.26 -1.44
N GLU A 201 -7.70 -15.65 -2.12
CA GLU A 201 -7.88 -15.44 -3.56
C GLU A 201 -7.97 -13.95 -3.89
N LEU A 202 -8.72 -13.15 -3.13
CA LEU A 202 -8.77 -11.69 -3.35
C LEU A 202 -7.39 -11.03 -3.20
N LEU A 203 -6.59 -11.46 -2.22
CA LEU A 203 -5.23 -10.96 -2.04
C LEU A 203 -4.33 -11.28 -3.25
N GLU A 204 -4.52 -12.42 -3.92
CA GLU A 204 -3.80 -12.73 -5.16
C GLU A 204 -4.08 -11.69 -6.24
N TYR A 205 -5.37 -11.42 -6.51
CA TYR A 205 -5.76 -10.48 -7.55
C TYR A 205 -5.35 -9.04 -7.22
N LEU A 206 -5.44 -8.66 -5.94
CA LEU A 206 -4.96 -7.37 -5.46
C LEU A 206 -3.46 -7.22 -5.73
N TRP A 207 -2.65 -8.18 -5.31
CA TRP A 207 -1.20 -8.13 -5.45
C TRP A 207 -0.75 -8.23 -6.92
N GLU A 208 -1.48 -8.96 -7.76
CA GLU A 208 -1.24 -9.00 -9.19
C GLU A 208 -1.47 -7.62 -9.84
N ALA A 209 -2.56 -6.94 -9.49
CA ALA A 209 -2.86 -5.59 -9.99
C ALA A 209 -1.86 -4.54 -9.45
N HIS A 210 -1.52 -4.62 -8.16
CA HIS A 210 -0.54 -3.75 -7.51
C HIS A 210 0.85 -3.88 -8.15
N THR A 211 1.38 -5.10 -8.28
CA THR A 211 2.71 -5.31 -8.89
C THR A 211 2.72 -4.99 -10.38
N SER A 212 1.61 -5.21 -11.11
CA SER A 212 1.46 -4.72 -12.49
C SER A 212 1.59 -3.20 -12.58
N THR A 213 0.98 -2.49 -11.62
CA THR A 213 1.10 -1.02 -11.53
C THR A 213 2.56 -0.61 -11.38
N LEU A 214 3.31 -1.25 -10.46
CA LEU A 214 4.73 -0.94 -10.26
C LEU A 214 5.58 -1.24 -11.50
N ASN A 215 5.35 -2.37 -12.17
CA ASN A 215 6.08 -2.75 -13.38
C ASN A 215 5.90 -1.73 -14.52
N ASP A 216 4.72 -1.12 -14.63
CA ASP A 216 4.45 -0.11 -15.65
C ASP A 216 5.16 1.23 -15.38
N VAL A 217 5.40 1.58 -14.11
CA VAL A 217 5.75 2.97 -13.75
C VAL A 217 7.13 3.15 -13.13
N LEU A 218 7.73 2.11 -12.53
CA LEU A 218 9.02 2.24 -11.84
C LEU A 218 10.12 2.78 -12.78
N GLY A 219 10.21 2.24 -14.00
CA GLY A 219 11.20 2.68 -14.99
C GLY A 219 10.96 4.10 -15.52
N ILE A 220 9.70 4.56 -15.54
CA ILE A 220 9.35 5.92 -15.98
C ILE A 220 9.90 6.96 -15.00
N PHE A 221 9.81 6.68 -13.70
CA PHE A 221 10.20 7.61 -12.65
C PHE A 221 11.57 7.33 -12.04
N GLU A 222 12.29 6.30 -12.50
CA GLU A 222 13.67 6.02 -12.07
C GLU A 222 14.58 7.27 -12.08
N PRO A 223 14.53 8.18 -13.07
CA PRO A 223 15.36 9.38 -13.05
C PRO A 223 15.17 10.28 -11.82
N ARG A 224 14.00 10.23 -11.16
CA ARG A 224 13.69 11.04 -9.96
C ARG A 224 14.45 10.57 -8.72
N LEU A 225 14.96 9.34 -8.72
CA LEU A 225 15.85 8.83 -7.67
C LEU A 225 17.11 9.71 -7.52
N ASN A 226 17.56 10.35 -8.59
CA ASN A 226 18.74 11.25 -8.56
C ASN A 226 18.52 12.53 -7.76
N TYR A 227 17.29 12.83 -7.33
CA TYR A 227 16.99 13.98 -6.49
C TYR A 227 17.21 13.70 -5.00
N TYR A 228 17.45 12.44 -4.62
CA TYR A 228 17.62 12.03 -3.25
C TYR A 228 19.09 11.80 -2.88
N LEU A 229 19.38 11.90 -1.58
CA LEU A 229 20.66 11.44 -1.06
C LEU A 229 20.76 9.92 -1.20
N LYS A 230 21.99 9.44 -1.41
CA LYS A 230 22.24 8.03 -1.71
C LYS A 230 21.58 7.03 -0.75
N PRO A 231 21.58 7.24 0.58
CA PRO A 231 20.89 6.34 1.50
C PRO A 231 19.38 6.24 1.28
N GLU A 232 18.70 7.34 0.95
CA GLU A 232 17.26 7.34 0.66
C GLU A 232 16.98 6.74 -0.72
N GLU A 233 17.77 7.07 -1.74
CA GLU A 233 17.69 6.40 -3.06
C GLU A 233 17.80 4.89 -2.88
N ASP A 234 18.77 4.43 -2.09
CA ASP A 234 18.99 3.01 -1.88
C ASP A 234 17.80 2.35 -1.18
N PHE A 235 17.20 3.03 -0.21
CA PHE A 235 15.98 2.57 0.42
C PHE A 235 14.79 2.49 -0.55
N GLU A 236 14.60 3.48 -1.43
CA GLU A 236 13.57 3.46 -2.48
C GLU A 236 13.70 2.22 -3.38
N ARG A 237 14.93 1.91 -3.81
CA ARG A 237 15.23 0.70 -4.61
C ARG A 237 15.00 -0.58 -3.81
N SER A 238 15.44 -0.63 -2.56
CA SER A 238 15.22 -1.78 -1.66
C SER A 238 13.73 -2.03 -1.42
N TRP A 239 12.96 -0.96 -1.24
CA TRP A 239 11.51 -1.02 -1.07
C TRP A 239 10.82 -1.55 -2.32
N ALA A 240 11.16 -1.03 -3.50
CA ALA A 240 10.59 -1.50 -4.77
C ALA A 240 10.81 -3.01 -4.97
N VAL A 241 12.01 -3.52 -4.67
CA VAL A 241 12.30 -4.96 -4.72
C VAL A 241 11.53 -5.73 -3.65
N ALA A 242 11.48 -5.23 -2.41
CA ALA A 242 10.82 -5.92 -1.31
C ALA A 242 9.32 -6.12 -1.55
N VAL A 243 8.64 -5.14 -2.17
CA VAL A 243 7.22 -5.25 -2.51
C VAL A 243 6.92 -6.47 -3.38
N ASP A 244 7.82 -6.85 -4.29
CA ASP A 244 7.67 -8.05 -5.12
C ASP A 244 7.66 -9.36 -4.30
N TYR A 245 8.43 -9.41 -3.22
CA TYR A 245 8.45 -10.53 -2.28
C TYR A 245 7.23 -10.54 -1.36
N ILE A 246 6.80 -9.36 -0.90
CA ILE A 246 5.57 -9.16 -0.11
C ILE A 246 4.33 -9.57 -0.92
N ALA A 247 4.31 -9.23 -2.21
CA ALA A 247 3.25 -9.59 -3.13
C ALA A 247 3.17 -11.11 -3.33
N ALA A 248 4.31 -11.77 -3.52
CA ALA A 248 4.37 -13.23 -3.62
C ALA A 248 3.83 -13.90 -2.35
N LEU A 249 4.10 -13.32 -1.17
CA LEU A 249 3.57 -13.79 0.11
C LEU A 249 2.05 -13.61 0.25
N ARG A 250 1.40 -12.86 -0.64
CA ARG A 250 0.00 -12.42 -0.52
C ARG A 250 -0.25 -11.77 0.83
N PHE A 251 0.65 -10.87 1.23
CA PHE A 251 0.56 -10.24 2.54
C PHE A 251 -0.80 -9.55 2.73
N PRO A 252 -1.55 -9.81 3.83
CA PRO A 252 -2.83 -9.17 4.08
C PRO A 252 -2.68 -7.68 4.39
N THR A 253 -3.10 -6.83 3.47
CA THR A 253 -3.02 -5.36 3.56
C THR A 253 -4.24 -4.74 4.24
N THR A 254 -4.62 -5.29 5.39
CA THR A 254 -5.77 -4.85 6.20
C THR A 254 -5.37 -3.67 7.10
N LEU A 255 -6.33 -3.00 7.73
CA LEU A 255 -6.09 -1.80 8.54
C LEU A 255 -5.05 -2.07 9.63
N ILE A 256 -5.36 -3.02 10.52
CA ILE A 256 -4.52 -3.33 11.69
C ILE A 256 -3.16 -3.86 11.24
N LYS A 257 -3.15 -4.82 10.29
CA LYS A 257 -1.91 -5.48 9.88
C LYS A 257 -0.96 -4.50 9.20
N THR A 258 -1.47 -3.68 8.28
CA THR A 258 -0.63 -2.67 7.63
C THR A 258 -0.14 -1.62 8.62
N HIS A 259 -1.03 -1.12 9.49
CA HIS A 259 -0.68 -0.13 10.51
C HIS A 259 0.44 -0.62 11.44
N ASP A 260 0.41 -1.89 11.85
CA ASP A 260 1.44 -2.43 12.71
C ASP A 260 2.77 -2.64 11.99
N PHE A 261 2.75 -3.17 10.78
CA PHE A 261 3.98 -3.42 10.03
C PHE A 261 4.67 -2.12 9.56
N GLN A 262 3.92 -1.06 9.24
CA GLN A 262 4.51 0.21 8.83
C GLN A 262 5.28 0.92 9.96
N LYS A 263 5.07 0.55 11.24
CA LYS A 263 5.89 1.04 12.36
C LYS A 263 7.37 0.69 12.22
N GLY A 264 7.67 -0.36 11.45
CA GLY A 264 9.04 -0.77 11.12
C GLY A 264 9.67 0.04 9.99
N LEU A 265 8.93 0.90 9.28
CA LEU A 265 9.50 1.71 8.21
C LEU A 265 10.29 2.91 8.77
N PRO A 266 11.28 3.43 8.02
CA PRO A 266 12.02 4.62 8.41
C PRO A 266 11.08 5.80 8.72
N PRO A 267 11.16 6.42 9.92
CA PRO A 267 10.26 7.50 10.34
C PRO A 267 10.62 8.87 9.75
N ARG A 268 11.70 8.94 8.95
CA ARG A 268 12.14 10.12 8.21
C ARG A 268 12.88 9.68 6.94
N MET A 269 13.14 10.62 6.03
CA MET A 269 14.09 10.38 4.94
C MET A 269 15.48 10.04 5.49
N LEU A 270 16.15 9.08 4.84
CA LEU A 270 17.51 8.69 5.17
C LEU A 270 18.51 9.73 4.66
N VAL A 271 19.52 10.00 5.47
CA VAL A 271 20.55 11.00 5.20
C VAL A 271 21.94 10.37 5.21
N THR A 272 22.94 11.11 4.74
CA THR A 272 24.33 10.67 4.77
C THR A 272 24.77 10.31 6.21
N GLY A 273 25.26 9.09 6.39
CA GLY A 273 25.68 8.56 7.68
C GLY A 273 24.68 7.58 8.30
N ASP A 274 23.44 7.52 7.80
CA ASP A 274 22.49 6.48 8.21
C ASP A 274 22.95 5.11 7.69
N VAL A 275 23.26 4.20 8.61
CA VAL A 275 23.68 2.82 8.30
C VAL A 275 22.93 1.86 9.22
N ALA A 276 21.92 1.18 8.68
CA ALA A 276 21.23 0.12 9.40
C ALA A 276 22.20 -1.06 9.70
N PRO A 277 22.10 -1.72 10.86
CA PRO A 277 21.08 -1.56 11.91
C PRO A 277 21.48 -0.59 13.05
N PHE A 278 22.33 0.41 12.79
CA PHE A 278 22.95 1.26 13.82
C PHE A 278 22.54 2.74 13.74
N ILE A 279 21.38 3.05 13.15
CA ILE A 279 20.85 4.41 13.11
C ILE A 279 20.32 4.75 14.52
N SER A 280 20.92 5.75 15.16
CA SER A 280 20.76 5.99 16.60
C SER A 280 19.40 6.53 17.01
N ASP A 281 18.73 7.26 16.13
CA ASP A 281 17.38 7.80 16.34
C ASP A 281 16.27 6.88 15.82
N PHE A 282 16.60 5.69 15.33
CA PHE A 282 15.63 4.68 14.92
C PHE A 282 15.44 3.66 16.04
N THR A 283 14.21 3.15 16.17
CA THR A 283 13.93 2.02 17.05
C THR A 283 14.67 0.77 16.56
N LYS A 284 14.80 -0.23 17.45
CA LYS A 284 15.35 -1.53 17.08
C LYS A 284 14.54 -2.19 15.96
N PHE A 285 13.21 -2.03 15.97
CA PHE A 285 12.36 -2.56 14.91
C PHE A 285 12.69 -1.93 13.55
N GLN A 286 12.73 -0.59 13.51
CA GLN A 286 13.02 0.18 12.29
C GLN A 286 14.40 -0.16 11.70
N ASN A 287 15.43 -0.21 12.56
CA ASN A 287 16.77 -0.64 12.14
C ASN A 287 16.78 -2.07 11.57
N THR A 288 16.05 -3.00 12.21
CA THR A 288 15.99 -4.40 11.78
C THR A 288 15.28 -4.54 10.43
N VAL A 289 14.16 -3.83 10.24
CA VAL A 289 13.40 -3.85 8.99
C VAL A 289 14.23 -3.23 7.86
N LEU A 290 14.81 -2.04 8.06
CA LEU A 290 15.64 -1.40 7.05
C LEU A 290 16.85 -2.27 6.65
N PHE A 291 17.51 -2.88 7.62
CA PHE A 291 18.58 -3.85 7.34
C PHE A 291 18.08 -5.03 6.51
N SER A 292 16.94 -5.62 6.87
CA SER A 292 16.36 -6.77 6.16
C SER A 292 15.96 -6.42 4.72
N LEU A 293 15.42 -5.22 4.48
CA LEU A 293 15.08 -4.74 3.13
C LEU A 293 16.34 -4.61 2.26
N ASN A 294 17.42 -4.04 2.82
CA ASN A 294 18.69 -3.90 2.10
C ASN A 294 19.33 -5.27 1.81
N SER A 295 19.35 -6.18 2.78
CA SER A 295 19.85 -7.54 2.55
C SER A 295 19.02 -8.31 1.51
N LEU A 296 17.70 -8.10 1.49
CA LEU A 296 16.83 -8.71 0.48
C LEU A 296 17.14 -8.17 -0.93
N ARG A 297 17.41 -6.86 -1.06
CA ARG A 297 17.86 -6.27 -2.32
C ARG A 297 19.19 -6.85 -2.78
N GLU A 298 20.18 -6.90 -1.89
CA GLU A 298 21.50 -7.50 -2.20
C GLU A 298 21.38 -8.97 -2.63
N LEU A 299 20.54 -9.75 -1.97
CA LEU A 299 20.25 -11.13 -2.36
C LEU A 299 19.58 -11.19 -3.75
N HIS A 300 18.61 -10.31 -4.00
CA HIS A 300 17.94 -10.22 -5.29
C HIS A 300 18.93 -9.93 -6.42
N GLU A 301 19.76 -8.90 -6.26
CA GLU A 301 20.74 -8.47 -7.26
C GLU A 301 21.84 -9.51 -7.46
N SER A 302 22.42 -10.05 -6.39
CA SER A 302 23.49 -11.06 -6.47
C SER A 302 23.05 -12.37 -7.12
N THR A 303 21.75 -12.66 -7.10
CA THR A 303 21.18 -13.84 -7.76
C THR A 303 20.58 -13.53 -9.14
N GLY A 304 20.71 -12.30 -9.64
CA GLY A 304 20.09 -11.86 -10.89
C GLY A 304 18.58 -12.07 -10.90
N GLY A 305 17.93 -11.91 -9.75
CA GLY A 305 16.49 -12.12 -9.56
C GLY A 305 16.04 -13.56 -9.36
N LEU A 306 16.94 -14.56 -9.42
CA LEU A 306 16.58 -15.97 -9.23
C LEU A 306 15.96 -16.24 -7.85
N SER A 307 16.42 -15.53 -6.81
CA SER A 307 15.84 -15.60 -5.46
C SER A 307 14.34 -15.29 -5.45
N LEU A 308 13.89 -14.28 -6.19
CA LEU A 308 12.47 -13.93 -6.30
C LEU A 308 11.68 -15.02 -7.05
N ILE A 309 12.26 -15.64 -8.08
CA ILE A 309 11.63 -16.74 -8.82
C ILE A 309 11.40 -17.94 -7.89
N LEU A 310 12.43 -18.31 -7.13
CA LEU A 310 12.34 -19.40 -6.14
C LEU A 310 11.33 -19.07 -5.04
N TRP A 311 11.33 -17.82 -4.57
CA TRP A 311 10.36 -17.32 -3.60
C TRP A 311 8.92 -17.41 -4.12
N LYS A 312 8.64 -16.89 -5.33
CA LYS A 312 7.33 -16.97 -5.99
C LYS A 312 6.87 -18.42 -6.16
N ASN A 313 7.78 -19.35 -6.46
CA ASN A 313 7.45 -20.77 -6.54
C ASN A 313 7.11 -21.37 -5.17
N LEU A 314 7.87 -21.05 -4.12
CA LEU A 314 7.59 -21.49 -2.75
C LEU A 314 6.24 -20.94 -2.27
N MET A 315 5.97 -19.65 -2.52
CA MET A 315 4.75 -18.97 -2.08
C MET A 315 3.49 -19.41 -2.85
N LYS A 316 3.59 -20.26 -3.87
CA LYS A 316 2.40 -20.92 -4.46
C LYS A 316 1.67 -21.80 -3.43
N THR A 317 2.40 -22.32 -2.44
CA THR A 317 1.82 -23.16 -1.39
C THR A 317 1.28 -22.29 -0.23
N GLU A 318 0.00 -22.45 0.09
CA GLU A 318 -0.63 -21.72 1.21
C GLU A 318 0.06 -21.98 2.55
N PHE A 319 0.43 -23.23 2.83
CA PHE A 319 1.19 -23.59 4.02
C PHE A 319 2.49 -22.77 4.16
N ALA A 320 3.25 -22.62 3.08
CA ALA A 320 4.50 -21.86 3.10
C ALA A 320 4.23 -20.37 3.36
N ARG A 321 3.19 -19.79 2.75
CA ARG A 321 2.77 -18.41 3.03
C ARG A 321 2.41 -18.22 4.51
N ASN A 322 1.61 -19.13 5.07
CA ASN A 322 1.17 -19.05 6.46
C ASN A 322 2.35 -19.11 7.45
N VAL A 323 3.32 -20.01 7.24
CA VAL A 323 4.53 -20.10 8.07
C VAL A 323 5.32 -18.79 8.04
N VAL A 324 5.48 -18.19 6.87
CA VAL A 324 6.21 -16.91 6.75
C VAL A 324 5.43 -15.76 7.38
N LEU A 325 4.11 -15.70 7.19
CA LEU A 325 3.26 -14.68 7.81
C LEU A 325 3.30 -14.77 9.34
N GLU A 326 3.25 -15.97 9.91
CA GLU A 326 3.38 -16.20 11.35
C GLU A 326 4.75 -15.75 11.86
N PHE A 327 5.82 -16.07 11.13
CA PHE A 327 7.17 -15.62 11.46
C PHE A 327 7.29 -14.08 11.46
N LEU A 328 6.70 -13.41 10.46
CA LEU A 328 6.65 -11.95 10.40
C LEU A 328 5.87 -11.34 11.56
N GLU A 329 4.76 -11.96 11.98
CA GLU A 329 3.99 -11.52 13.14
C GLU A 329 4.76 -11.69 14.45
N ILE A 330 5.54 -12.77 14.60
CA ILE A 330 6.43 -12.97 15.74
C ILE A 330 7.50 -11.87 15.78
N ILE A 331 8.14 -11.57 14.64
CA ILE A 331 9.10 -10.46 14.55
C ILE A 331 8.43 -9.17 15.00
N ASN A 332 7.29 -8.82 14.42
CA ASN A 332 6.58 -7.58 14.77
C ASN A 332 6.36 -7.49 16.30
N LYS A 333 5.79 -8.53 16.91
CA LYS A 333 5.51 -8.58 18.37
C LYS A 333 6.75 -8.57 19.26
N VAL A 334 7.90 -9.04 18.79
CA VAL A 334 9.16 -9.04 19.56
C VAL A 334 9.80 -7.64 19.60
N PHE A 335 9.53 -6.82 18.58
CA PHE A 335 10.19 -5.53 18.40
C PHE A 335 9.28 -4.30 18.63
N THR A 336 7.95 -4.47 18.64
CA THR A 336 6.96 -3.47 19.09
C THR A 336 6.56 -3.72 20.53
#